data_AF-A0A1H1HL78-F1
#
_entry.id   AF-A0A1H1HL78-F1
#
_cell.length_a   1.000
_cell.length_b   1.000
_cell.length_c   1.000
_cell.angle_alpha   90.00
_cell.angle_beta   90.00
_cell.angle_gamma   90.00
#
_symmetry.space_group_name_H-M   'P 1'
#
loop_
_entity.id
_entity.type
_entity.pdbx_description
1 polymer ?
#
loop_
_entity_poly.entity_id
_entity_poly.type
_entity_poly.pdbx_seq_one_letter_code
_entity_poly.pdbx_strand_id
1 'polypeptide(L)'
;MEFVKGSNRVQLNNPLVDGRQSDRALKIQRGVQRYMRVLGLTSLPEVTLASGRRADLVVLGKKSEIWIIEIKSSIEDFKADNKWHEYRDYCDRLYFATSPDVPEEIFPEETGFILADDYMAEIIRDAPEHKLSAATRKTVILRFAQAAANRLHDVSDPNQRNLRRG
;
A
#
# COMPACT_ATOMS: atom_id res chain seq x y z
N MET A 1 2.24 -26.04 8.59
CA MET A 1 3.04 -26.05 7.34
C MET A 1 2.28 -26.92 6.36
N GLU A 2 1.58 -26.31 5.42
CA GLU A 2 0.80 -27.05 4.42
C GLU A 2 1.33 -26.73 3.02
N PHE A 3 1.52 -27.78 2.23
CA PHE A 3 1.90 -27.67 0.83
C PHE A 3 0.63 -27.61 -0.01
N VAL A 4 0.48 -26.57 -0.84
CA VAL A 4 -0.60 -26.51 -1.84
C VAL A 4 -0.27 -27.45 -2.99
N LYS A 5 -1.15 -28.41 -3.26
CA LYS A 5 -1.02 -29.36 -4.36
C LYS A 5 -0.93 -28.60 -5.70
N GLY A 6 0.19 -28.71 -6.41
CA GLY A 6 0.41 -28.09 -7.72
C GLY A 6 1.19 -26.78 -7.73
N SER A 7 1.72 -26.32 -6.59
CA SER A 7 2.52 -25.10 -6.50
C SER A 7 3.87 -25.39 -5.81
N ASN A 8 4.98 -25.05 -6.46
CA ASN A 8 6.32 -25.05 -5.84
C ASN A 8 6.52 -23.91 -4.81
N ARG A 9 5.45 -23.24 -4.35
CA ARG A 9 5.53 -22.15 -3.37
C ARG A 9 5.29 -22.65 -1.95
N VAL A 10 6.18 -22.27 -1.06
CA VAL A 10 6.00 -22.35 0.41
C VAL A 10 5.00 -21.27 0.82
N GLN A 11 3.89 -21.66 1.43
CA GLN A 11 2.95 -20.74 2.07
C GLN A 11 3.46 -20.46 3.49
N LEU A 12 4.10 -19.31 3.69
CA LEU A 12 4.38 -18.81 5.03
C LEU A 12 3.11 -18.14 5.55
N ASN A 13 2.75 -18.39 6.82
CA ASN A 13 1.74 -17.57 7.50
C ASN A 13 2.20 -16.12 7.41
N ASN A 14 1.52 -15.32 6.59
CA ASN A 14 1.87 -13.92 6.41
C ASN A 14 1.28 -13.14 7.59
N PRO A 15 2.10 -12.65 8.55
CA PRO A 15 1.62 -11.96 9.74
C PRO A 15 0.98 -10.59 9.42
N LEU A 16 0.95 -10.20 8.14
CA LEU A 16 0.30 -8.99 7.62
C LEU A 16 -1.12 -9.24 7.08
N VAL A 17 -1.58 -10.50 6.95
CA VAL A 17 -2.95 -10.80 6.52
C VAL A 17 -3.89 -10.63 7.72
N ASP A 18 -4.60 -9.50 7.78
CA ASP A 18 -5.55 -9.18 8.85
C ASP A 18 -6.99 -9.67 8.55
N GLY A 19 -7.20 -10.35 7.42
CA GLY A 19 -8.49 -10.84 6.95
C GLY A 19 -9.42 -9.76 6.38
N ARG A 20 -8.99 -8.49 6.34
CA ARG A 20 -9.78 -7.38 5.78
C ARG A 20 -9.54 -7.17 4.29
N GLN A 21 -8.41 -7.64 3.77
CA GLN A 21 -8.07 -7.55 2.36
C GLN A 21 -8.48 -8.81 1.59
N SER A 22 -9.06 -8.63 0.40
CA SER A 22 -9.36 -9.73 -0.52
C SER A 22 -8.08 -10.33 -1.10
N ASP A 23 -8.13 -11.60 -1.53
CA ASP A 23 -7.01 -12.24 -2.26
C ASP A 23 -6.60 -11.42 -3.50
N ARG A 24 -7.57 -10.75 -4.15
CA ARG A 24 -7.31 -9.89 -5.30
C ARG A 24 -6.56 -8.61 -4.90
N ALA A 25 -6.93 -7.98 -3.78
CA ALA A 25 -6.21 -6.83 -3.24
C ALA A 25 -4.76 -7.20 -2.87
N LEU A 26 -4.54 -8.36 -2.24
CA LEU A 26 -3.18 -8.83 -1.91
C LEU A 26 -2.30 -9.07 -3.14
N LYS A 27 -2.89 -9.57 -4.24
CA LYS A 27 -2.19 -9.72 -5.52
C LYS A 27 -1.80 -8.36 -6.10
N ILE A 28 -2.74 -7.42 -6.20
CA ILE A 28 -2.50 -6.05 -6.66
C ILE A 28 -1.40 -5.39 -5.81
N GLN A 29 -1.50 -5.47 -4.48
CA GLN A 29 -0.48 -4.94 -3.56
C GLN A 29 0.90 -5.49 -3.88
N ARG A 30 1.02 -6.81 -4.09
CA ARG A 30 2.29 -7.46 -4.41
C ARG A 30 2.88 -6.95 -5.73
N GLY A 31 2.08 -6.84 -6.79
CA GLY A 31 2.51 -6.31 -8.08
C GLY A 31 3.02 -4.88 -7.96
N VAL A 32 2.23 -4.02 -7.30
CA VAL A 32 2.58 -2.61 -7.05
C VAL A 32 3.90 -2.51 -6.26
N GLN A 33 4.04 -3.23 -5.14
CA GLN A 33 5.25 -3.16 -4.32
C GLN A 33 6.51 -3.62 -5.07
N ARG A 34 6.38 -4.63 -5.94
CA ARG A 34 7.47 -5.06 -6.82
C ARG A 34 7.85 -3.99 -7.82
N TYR A 35 6.86 -3.37 -8.46
CA TYR A 35 7.10 -2.29 -9.42
C TYR A 35 7.75 -1.08 -8.76
N MET A 36 7.28 -0.65 -7.59
CA MET A 36 7.91 0.43 -6.81
C MET A 36 9.38 0.14 -6.53
N ARG A 37 9.72 -1.11 -6.19
CA ARG A 37 11.11 -1.52 -5.97
C ARG A 37 11.95 -1.45 -7.23
N VAL A 38 11.40 -1.80 -8.40
CA VAL A 38 12.08 -1.67 -9.70
C VAL A 38 12.36 -0.20 -10.03
N LEU A 39 11.46 0.71 -9.67
CA LEU A 39 11.66 2.15 -9.78
C LEU A 39 12.68 2.70 -8.75
N GLY A 40 13.21 1.86 -7.86
CA GLY A 40 14.13 2.27 -6.79
C GLY A 40 13.44 3.05 -5.68
N LEU A 41 12.13 2.85 -5.49
CA LEU A 41 11.31 3.41 -4.44
C LEU A 41 11.09 2.37 -3.32
N THR A 42 10.82 2.84 -2.11
CA THR A 42 10.50 1.96 -0.98
C THR A 42 9.02 2.05 -0.67
N SER A 43 8.35 0.93 -0.42
CA SER A 43 6.92 0.90 -0.08
C SER A 43 6.67 0.16 1.22
N LEU A 44 5.63 0.58 1.94
CA LEU A 44 5.16 -0.07 3.15
C LEU A 44 3.62 -0.09 3.14
N PRO A 45 3.00 -1.27 3.32
CA PRO A 45 1.54 -1.36 3.29
C PRO A 45 0.93 -0.89 4.61
N GLU A 46 -0.37 -0.64 4.66
CA GLU A 46 -1.13 -0.58 5.91
C GLU A 46 -0.61 0.48 6.91
N VAL A 47 -0.20 1.66 6.44
CA VAL A 47 0.41 2.69 7.29
C VAL A 47 -0.66 3.60 7.87
N THR A 48 -0.74 3.68 9.20
CA THR A 48 -1.65 4.61 9.89
C THR A 48 -1.12 6.04 9.85
N LEU A 49 -1.89 6.93 9.22
CA LEU A 49 -1.63 8.36 9.07
C LEU A 49 -2.00 9.13 10.35
N ALA A 50 -1.66 10.42 10.40
CA ALA A 50 -1.98 11.25 11.57
C ALA A 50 -3.48 11.47 11.78
N SER A 51 -4.30 11.35 10.72
CA SER A 51 -5.76 11.33 10.79
C SER A 51 -6.35 10.09 11.46
N GLY A 52 -5.55 9.05 11.71
CA GLY A 52 -6.04 7.73 12.11
C GLY A 52 -6.50 6.86 10.95
N ARG A 53 -6.57 7.38 9.73
CA ARG A 53 -6.78 6.58 8.51
C ARG A 53 -5.58 5.69 8.24
N ARG A 54 -5.81 4.61 7.52
CA ARG A 54 -4.79 3.64 7.11
C ARG A 54 -4.70 3.68 5.59
N ALA A 55 -3.56 4.12 5.07
CA ALA A 55 -3.29 4.04 3.64
C ALA A 55 -2.91 2.61 3.27
N ASP A 56 -3.40 2.13 2.12
CA ASP A 56 -3.13 0.76 1.67
C ASP A 56 -1.64 0.57 1.39
N LEU A 57 -1.03 1.53 0.69
CA LEU A 57 0.42 1.62 0.48
C LEU A 57 0.91 3.07 0.61
N VAL A 58 1.98 3.24 1.38
CA VAL A 58 2.80 4.46 1.37
C VAL A 58 4.10 4.16 0.65
N VAL A 59 4.51 5.03 -0.27
CA VAL A 59 5.77 4.92 -1.01
C VAL A 59 6.65 6.12 -0.69
N LEU A 60 7.94 5.87 -0.45
CA LEU A 60 8.97 6.89 -0.26
C LEU A 60 9.93 6.89 -1.45
N GLY A 61 10.07 8.07 -2.05
CA GLY A 61 11.03 8.40 -3.09
C GLY A 61 12.39 8.82 -2.56
N LYS A 62 13.38 8.90 -3.47
CA LYS A 62 14.78 9.19 -3.15
C LYS A 62 15.01 10.60 -2.61
N LYS A 63 14.11 11.55 -2.91
CA LYS A 63 14.16 12.93 -2.40
C LYS A 63 13.03 13.20 -1.40
N SER A 64 12.62 12.15 -0.67
CA SER A 64 11.56 12.20 0.34
C SER A 64 10.18 12.49 -0.23
N GLU A 65 9.95 12.31 -1.53
CA GLU A 65 8.60 12.31 -2.10
C GLU A 65 7.77 11.20 -1.47
N ILE A 66 6.51 11.48 -1.14
CA ILE A 66 5.59 10.54 -0.52
C ILE A 66 4.47 10.28 -1.51
N TRP A 67 4.25 9.02 -1.87
CA TRP A 67 3.04 8.64 -2.60
C TRP A 67 2.13 7.83 -1.70
N ILE A 68 0.82 8.02 -1.86
CA ILE A 68 -0.18 7.09 -1.34
C ILE A 68 -0.79 6.37 -2.54
N ILE A 69 -0.90 5.05 -2.42
CA ILE A 69 -1.54 4.20 -3.42
C ILE A 69 -2.67 3.47 -2.72
N GLU A 70 -3.91 3.78 -3.10
CA GLU A 70 -5.11 3.09 -2.61
C GLU A 70 -5.45 1.93 -3.57
N ILE A 71 -5.62 0.73 -3.02
CA ILE A 71 -5.87 -0.48 -3.79
C ILE A 71 -7.36 -0.73 -3.85
N LYS A 72 -7.91 -0.78 -5.06
CA LYS A 72 -9.32 -1.10 -5.29
C LYS A 72 -9.43 -2.40 -6.07
N SER A 73 -9.90 -3.45 -5.42
CA SER A 73 -10.01 -4.79 -6.00
C SER A 73 -11.28 -5.02 -6.82
N SER A 74 -12.27 -4.12 -6.71
CA SER A 74 -13.50 -4.14 -7.51
C SER A 74 -14.13 -2.75 -7.64
N ILE A 75 -15.20 -2.64 -8.43
CA ILE A 75 -16.00 -1.42 -8.55
C ILE A 75 -16.65 -1.05 -7.21
N GLU A 76 -17.13 -2.04 -6.46
CA GLU A 76 -17.75 -1.86 -5.14
C GLU A 76 -16.76 -1.35 -4.11
N ASP A 77 -15.53 -1.85 -4.15
CA ASP A 77 -14.42 -1.40 -3.29
C ASP A 77 -14.14 0.09 -3.49
N PHE A 78 -14.11 0.53 -4.75
CA PHE A 78 -13.99 1.96 -5.08
C PHE A 78 -15.20 2.77 -4.61
N LYS A 79 -16.43 2.31 -4.87
CA LYS A 79 -17.66 3.01 -4.46
C LYS A 79 -17.81 3.14 -2.93
N ALA A 80 -17.25 2.22 -2.17
CA ALA A 80 -17.26 2.29 -0.71
C ALA A 80 -16.35 3.38 -0.16
N ASP A 81 -15.26 3.70 -0.87
CA ASP A 81 -14.28 4.68 -0.45
C ASP A 81 -14.69 6.11 -0.85
N ASN A 82 -15.54 6.71 -0.02
CA ASN A 82 -16.01 8.09 -0.25
C ASN A 82 -15.07 9.16 0.33
N LYS A 83 -13.94 8.75 0.93
CA LYS A 83 -13.03 9.63 1.68
C LYS A 83 -11.61 9.63 1.14
N TRP A 84 -11.40 9.02 -0.01
CA TRP A 84 -10.09 8.92 -0.67
C TRP A 84 -9.39 10.28 -0.82
N HIS A 85 -10.15 11.36 -1.05
CA HIS A 85 -9.60 12.70 -1.24
C HIS A 85 -8.82 13.20 -0.01
N GLU A 86 -9.17 12.74 1.19
CA GLU A 86 -8.50 13.10 2.44
C GLU A 86 -7.06 12.54 2.52
N TYR A 87 -6.69 11.57 1.68
CA TYR A 87 -5.31 11.10 1.59
C TYR A 87 -4.37 12.11 0.95
N ARG A 88 -4.89 13.07 0.17
CA ARG A 88 -4.07 14.12 -0.45
C ARG A 88 -3.31 14.96 0.57
N ASP A 89 -3.87 15.12 1.77
CA ASP A 89 -3.20 15.84 2.87
C ASP A 89 -1.94 15.12 3.39
N TYR A 90 -1.66 13.90 2.94
CA TYR A 90 -0.58 13.04 3.45
C TYR A 90 0.37 12.50 2.39
N CYS A 91 0.22 12.88 1.12
CA CYS A 91 1.12 12.48 0.03
C CYS A 91 1.40 13.66 -0.90
N ASP A 92 2.50 13.60 -1.65
CA ASP A 92 2.75 14.47 -2.80
C ASP A 92 2.00 14.01 -4.05
N ARG A 93 1.69 12.71 -4.11
CA ARG A 93 1.01 12.06 -5.24
C ARG A 93 0.07 10.98 -4.73
N LEU A 94 -1.17 11.01 -5.21
CA LEU A 94 -2.19 10.02 -4.89
C LEU A 94 -2.48 9.18 -6.12
N TYR A 95 -2.38 7.86 -5.97
CA TYR A 95 -2.69 6.87 -6.99
C TYR A 95 -3.80 5.96 -6.54
N PHE A 96 -4.58 5.48 -7.50
CA PHE A 96 -5.31 4.22 -7.36
C PHE A 96 -4.56 3.10 -8.06
N ALA A 97 -4.58 1.91 -7.47
CA ALA A 97 -4.11 0.69 -8.09
C ALA A 97 -5.22 -0.36 -8.15
N THR A 98 -5.37 -1.02 -9.30
CA THR A 98 -6.37 -2.05 -9.50
C THR A 98 -5.86 -3.16 -10.44
N SER A 99 -6.68 -4.16 -10.72
CA SER A 99 -6.39 -5.16 -11.75
C SER A 99 -7.08 -4.82 -13.08
N PRO A 100 -6.63 -5.39 -14.21
CA PRO A 100 -7.18 -5.09 -15.54
C PRO A 100 -8.68 -5.32 -15.71
N ASP A 101 -9.33 -6.11 -14.85
CA ASP A 101 -10.77 -6.37 -14.93
C ASP A 101 -11.64 -5.29 -14.25
N VAL A 102 -11.04 -4.25 -13.65
CA VAL A 102 -11.78 -3.08 -13.16
C VAL A 102 -11.65 -1.96 -14.20
N PRO A 103 -12.76 -1.37 -14.67
CA PRO A 103 -12.71 -0.31 -15.69
C PRO A 103 -11.93 0.91 -15.20
N GLU A 104 -11.03 1.43 -16.01
CA GLU A 104 -10.21 2.61 -15.69
C GLU A 104 -11.08 3.87 -15.50
N GLU A 105 -12.17 3.98 -16.24
CA GLU A 105 -13.00 5.18 -16.37
C GLU A 105 -13.75 5.53 -15.08
N ILE A 106 -13.81 4.62 -14.11
CA ILE A 106 -14.41 4.91 -12.80
C ILE A 106 -13.47 5.72 -11.90
N PHE A 107 -12.16 5.70 -12.16
CA PHE A 107 -11.17 6.33 -11.30
C PHE A 107 -11.00 7.81 -11.66
N PRO A 108 -10.88 8.71 -10.66
CA PRO A 108 -10.80 10.14 -10.91
C PRO A 108 -9.56 10.52 -11.75
N GLU A 109 -9.76 11.39 -12.75
CA GLU A 109 -8.68 11.84 -13.65
C GLU A 109 -7.59 12.63 -12.91
N GLU A 110 -7.94 13.29 -11.81
CA GLU A 110 -7.02 14.03 -10.95
C GLU A 110 -6.08 13.13 -10.11
N THR A 111 -6.23 11.82 -10.19
CA THR A 111 -5.35 10.84 -9.53
C THR A 111 -4.51 10.08 -10.55
N GLY A 112 -3.38 9.56 -10.10
CA GLY A 112 -2.63 8.60 -10.89
C GLY A 112 -3.32 7.25 -10.91
N PHE A 113 -3.05 6.46 -11.94
CA PHE A 113 -3.68 5.16 -12.15
C PHE A 113 -2.64 4.09 -12.44
N ILE A 114 -2.73 2.98 -11.70
CA ILE A 114 -1.81 1.85 -11.79
C ILE A 114 -2.61 0.58 -12.06
N LEU A 115 -2.22 -0.15 -13.09
CA LEU A 115 -2.68 -1.52 -13.31
C LEU A 115 -1.67 -2.50 -12.74
N ALA A 116 -2.15 -3.52 -12.02
CA ALA A 116 -1.29 -4.51 -11.39
C ALA A 116 -1.94 -5.89 -11.31
N ASP A 117 -1.10 -6.91 -11.25
CA ASP A 117 -1.44 -8.29 -10.93
C ASP A 117 -0.51 -8.83 -9.83
N ASP A 118 -0.44 -10.15 -9.61
CA ASP A 118 0.45 -10.71 -8.59
C ASP A 118 1.93 -10.78 -9.00
N TYR A 119 2.24 -10.47 -10.27
CA TYR A 119 3.57 -10.47 -10.84
C TYR A 119 4.20 -9.08 -10.82
N MET A 120 3.51 -8.08 -11.37
CA MET A 120 4.05 -6.73 -11.60
C MET A 120 2.95 -5.66 -11.63
N ALA A 121 3.33 -4.42 -11.91
CA ALA A 121 2.43 -3.30 -12.13
C ALA A 121 2.99 -2.33 -13.18
N GLU A 122 2.13 -1.44 -13.67
CA GLU A 122 2.47 -0.36 -14.59
C GLU A 122 1.68 0.90 -14.24
N ILE A 123 2.34 2.06 -14.25
CA ILE A 123 1.66 3.35 -14.16
C ILE A 123 1.11 3.67 -15.54
N ILE A 124 -0.22 3.70 -15.66
CA ILE A 124 -0.94 4.06 -16.89
C ILE A 124 -1.13 5.57 -16.97
N ARG A 125 -1.40 6.20 -15.83
CA ARG A 125 -1.54 7.65 -15.70
C ARG A 125 -0.72 8.14 -14.51
N ASP A 126 0.20 9.09 -14.76
CA ASP A 126 0.97 9.72 -13.69
C ASP A 126 0.05 10.59 -12.83
N ALA A 127 0.26 10.58 -11.51
CA ALA A 127 -0.48 11.41 -10.58
C ALA A 127 0.05 12.86 -10.65
N PRO A 128 -0.84 13.87 -10.66
CA PRO A 128 -0.40 15.26 -10.50
C PRO A 128 0.31 15.43 -9.16
N GLU A 129 1.35 16.27 -9.14
CA GLU A 129 2.12 16.57 -7.94
C GLU A 129 1.48 17.71 -7.14
N HIS A 130 1.24 17.49 -5.85
CA HIS A 130 0.86 18.53 -4.90
C HIS A 130 1.75 18.44 -3.66
N LYS A 131 2.74 19.33 -3.54
CA LYS A 131 3.79 19.18 -2.53
C LYS A 131 3.27 19.32 -1.10
N LEU A 132 3.62 18.37 -0.25
CA LEU A 132 3.39 18.46 1.19
C LEU A 132 4.27 19.52 1.85
N SER A 133 3.72 20.13 2.91
CA SER A 133 4.51 20.91 3.85
C SER A 133 5.62 20.05 4.49
N ALA A 134 6.72 20.69 4.88
CA ALA A 134 7.84 20.01 5.52
C ALA A 134 7.41 19.31 6.84
N ALA A 135 6.51 19.92 7.61
CA ALA A 135 6.00 19.37 8.86
C ALA A 135 5.17 18.09 8.64
N THR A 136 4.27 18.11 7.65
CA THR A 136 3.45 16.96 7.28
C THR A 136 4.32 15.82 6.76
N ARG A 137 5.26 16.13 5.84
CA ARG A 137 6.22 15.16 5.30
C ARG A 137 7.01 14.46 6.40
N LYS A 138 7.57 15.23 7.34
CA LYS A 138 8.31 14.68 8.49
C LYS A 138 7.43 13.71 9.30
N THR A 139 6.17 14.06 9.51
CA THR A 139 5.22 13.24 10.28
C THR A 139 4.93 11.91 9.59
N VAL A 140 4.67 11.92 8.29
CA VAL A 140 4.41 10.70 7.51
C VAL A 140 5.66 9.81 7.45
N ILE A 141 6.84 10.38 7.20
CA ILE A 141 8.11 9.63 7.20
C ILE A 141 8.38 8.98 8.57
N LEU A 142 8.15 9.70 9.67
CA LEU A 142 8.35 9.13 11.00
C LEU A 142 7.43 7.93 11.26
N ARG A 143 6.16 8.05 10.89
CA ARG A 143 5.18 6.95 11.01
C ARG A 143 5.54 5.76 10.13
N PHE A 144 5.96 6.02 8.89
CA PHE A 144 6.46 4.99 7.98
C PHE A 144 7.66 4.25 8.58
N ALA A 145 8.66 4.98 9.08
CA ALA A 145 9.88 4.41 9.64
C ALA A 145 9.59 3.56 10.89
N GLN A 146 8.76 4.06 11.80
CA GLN A 146 8.35 3.33 13.00
C GLN A 146 7.57 2.05 12.65
N ALA A 147 6.63 2.14 11.70
CA ALA A 147 5.86 0.98 11.25
C ALA A 147 6.77 -0.07 10.58
N ALA A 148 7.71 0.35 9.73
CA ALA A 148 8.67 -0.55 9.08
C ALA A 148 9.57 -1.26 10.12
N ALA A 149 10.15 -0.50 11.04
CA ALA A 149 11.04 -1.04 12.08
C ALA A 149 10.30 -2.04 12.99
N ASN A 150 9.10 -1.69 13.46
CA ASN A 150 8.30 -2.57 14.30
C ASN A 150 7.90 -3.86 13.57
N ARG A 151 7.53 -3.79 12.29
CA ARG A 151 7.17 -4.99 11.52
C ARG A 151 8.37 -5.87 11.21
N LEU A 152 9.54 -5.29 10.95
CA LEU A 152 10.77 -6.06 10.80
C LEU A 152 11.14 -6.75 12.12
N HIS A 153 10.94 -6.08 13.26
CA HIS A 153 11.12 -6.68 14.57
C HIS A 153 10.13 -7.82 14.81
N ASP A 154 8.84 -7.63 14.52
CA ASP A 154 7.83 -8.70 14.63
C ASP A 154 8.18 -9.95 13.80
N VAL A 155 8.82 -9.78 12.64
CA VAL A 155 9.28 -10.91 11.80
C VAL A 155 10.53 -11.58 12.37
N SER A 156 11.44 -10.81 12.99
CA SER A 156 12.69 -11.32 13.55
C SER A 156 12.54 -11.89 14.97
N ASP A 157 11.57 -11.41 15.74
CA ASP A 157 11.20 -11.92 17.08
C ASP A 157 9.66 -12.02 17.23
N PRO A 158 9.04 -13.08 16.68
CA PRO A 158 7.58 -13.23 16.65
C PRO A 158 6.89 -13.35 18.01
N ASN A 159 7.63 -13.68 19.07
CA ASN A 159 7.06 -13.96 20.40
C ASN A 159 6.81 -12.69 21.23
N GLN A 160 7.33 -11.52 20.82
CA GLN A 160 7.16 -10.27 21.58
C GLN A 160 5.74 -9.72 21.60
N ARG A 161 4.89 -10.05 20.62
CA ARG A 161 3.49 -9.58 20.58
C ARG A 161 2.70 -9.92 21.85
N ASN A 162 3.14 -10.94 22.59
CA ASN A 162 2.54 -11.36 23.86
C ASN A 162 2.91 -10.47 25.05
N LEU A 163 3.93 -9.62 24.95
CA LEU A 163 4.43 -8.80 26.06
C LEU A 163 3.61 -7.53 26.34
N ARG A 164 2.73 -7.13 25.41
CA ARG A 164 1.85 -5.94 25.55
C ARG A 164 0.42 -6.26 25.97
N ARG A 165 0.07 -7.54 26.17
CA ARG A 165 -1.20 -7.98 26.76
C ARG A 165 -0.93 -8.42 28.21
N GLY A 166 -0.70 -7.44 29.08
CA GLY A 166 -0.60 -7.58 30.53
C GLY A 166 -1.30 -6.40 31.18
#